data_AF-J3I388-F1
#
_entry.id   AF-J3I388-F1
#
_cell.length_a   1.000
_cell.length_b   1.000
_cell.length_c   1.000
_cell.angle_alpha   90.00
_cell.angle_beta   90.00
_cell.angle_gamma   90.00
#
_symmetry.space_group_name_H-M   'P 1'
#
loop_
_entity.id
_entity.type
_entity.pdbx_description
1 polymer ?
#
loop_
_entity_poly.entity_id
_entity_poly.type
_entity_poly.pdbx_seq_one_letter_code
_entity_poly.pdbx_strand_id
1 'polypeptide(L)' 'MCRLATTFQTQKQAFSYLQKYRTEFERIARIRLASGELEDGIVVLSML' A
#
# COMPACT_ATOMS: atom_id res chain seq x y z
N MET A 1 -5.74 -7.88 5.51
CA MET A 1 -5.92 -7.38 4.12
C MET A 1 -5.25 -6.01 4.01
N CYS A 2 -4.77 -5.61 2.83
CA CYS A 2 -4.18 -4.28 2.61
C CYS A 2 -4.93 -3.54 1.48
N ARG A 3 -5.03 -2.21 1.58
CA ARG A 3 -5.56 -1.33 0.54
C ARG A 3 -4.50 -0.31 0.14
N LEU A 4 -4.36 -0.10 -1.16
CA LEU A 4 -3.45 0.89 -1.74
C LEU A 4 -4.27 2.06 -2.27
N ALA A 5 -4.10 3.24 -1.66
CA ALA A 5 -4.60 4.49 -2.20
C ALA A 5 -3.54 5.08 -3.13
N THR A 6 -3.91 5.58 -4.29
CA THR A 6 -2.98 6.13 -5.29
C THR A 6 -3.63 7.30 -6.04
N THR A 7 -2.81 8.21 -6.56
CA THR A 7 -3.28 9.27 -7.46
C THR A 7 -3.12 8.93 -8.94
N PHE A 8 -2.61 7.74 -9.28
CA PHE A 8 -2.52 7.28 -10.66
C PHE A 8 -3.89 7.23 -11.34
N GLN A 9 -3.94 7.77 -12.55
CA GLN A 9 -5.17 7.82 -13.35
C GLN A 9 -5.57 6.45 -13.89
N THR A 10 -4.64 5.50 -13.97
CA THR A 10 -4.88 4.17 -14.50
C THR A 10 -4.38 3.08 -13.57
N GLN A 11 -5.10 1.96 -13.54
CA GLN A 11 -4.67 0.77 -12.82
C GLN A 11 -3.30 0.27 -13.31
N LYS A 12 -2.99 0.39 -14.61
CA LYS A 12 -1.70 -0.04 -15.17
C LYS A 12 -0.51 0.71 -14.54
N GLN A 13 -0.64 2.02 -14.37
CA GLN A 13 0.38 2.83 -13.71
C GLN A 13 0.52 2.43 -12.24
N ALA A 14 -0.61 2.27 -11.53
CA ALA A 14 -0.62 1.83 -10.13
C ALA A 14 0.04 0.46 -9.96
N PHE A 15 -0.28 -0.52 -10.81
CA PHE A 15 0.33 -1.84 -10.76
C PHE A 15 1.82 -1.82 -11.10
N SER A 16 2.22 -1.03 -12.10
CA SER A 16 3.64 -0.89 -12.45
C SER A 16 4.44 -0.27 -11.30
N TYR A 17 3.87 0.73 -10.63
CA TYR A 17 4.49 1.36 -9.47
C TYR A 17 4.54 0.41 -8.26
N LEU A 18 3.43 -0.28 -7.96
CA LEU A 18 3.39 -1.31 -6.93
C LEU A 18 4.45 -2.38 -7.17
N GLN A 19 4.58 -2.91 -8.38
CA GLN A 19 5.58 -3.92 -8.67
C GLN A 19 7.01 -3.40 -8.47
N LYS A 20 7.28 -2.17 -8.91
CA LYS A 20 8.61 -1.55 -8.76
C LYS A 20 9.02 -1.38 -7.30
N TYR A 21 8.07 -1.08 -6.41
CA TYR A 21 8.34 -0.78 -5.00
C TYR A 21 7.75 -1.81 -4.03
N ARG A 22 7.48 -3.03 -4.52
CA ARG A 22 6.75 -4.07 -3.78
C ARG A 22 7.33 -4.34 -2.40
N THR A 23 8.64 -4.55 -2.32
CA THR A 23 9.33 -4.87 -1.05
C THR A 23 9.17 -3.77 -0.02
N GLU A 24 9.19 -2.51 -0.45
CA GLU A 24 9.04 -1.36 0.45
C GLU A 24 7.61 -1.25 0.96
N PHE A 25 6.61 -1.44 0.10
CA PHE A 25 5.21 -1.47 0.52
C PHE A 25 4.92 -2.62 1.47
N GLU A 26 5.48 -3.82 1.24
CA GLU A 26 5.34 -4.94 2.16
C GLU A 26 6.00 -4.64 3.52
N ARG A 27 7.17 -3.99 3.53
CA ARG A 27 7.85 -3.57 4.75
C ARG A 27 7.01 -2.59 5.56
N ILE A 28 6.48 -1.54 4.91
CA ILE A 28 5.62 -0.54 5.56
C ILE A 28 4.32 -1.19 6.05
N ALA A 29 3.71 -2.08 5.25
CA ALA A 29 2.50 -2.79 5.66
C ALA A 29 2.70 -3.58 6.96
N ARG A 30 3.83 -4.28 7.10
CA ARG A 30 4.16 -5.04 8.31
C ARG A 30 4.38 -4.13 9.52
N ILE A 31 5.05 -2.99 9.32
CA ILE A 31 5.27 -2.01 10.39
C ILE A 31 3.93 -1.48 10.89
N ARG A 32 3.05 -1.04 9.98
CA ARG A 32 1.72 -0.52 10.33
C ARG A 32 0.82 -1.56 10.98
N LEU A 33 0.87 -2.80 10.49
CA LEU A 33 0.15 -3.91 11.09
C LEU A 33 0.61 -4.16 12.53
N ALA A 34 1.92 -4.12 12.77
CA ALA A 34 2.48 -4.30 14.11
C ALA A 34 2.18 -3.12 15.05
N SER A 35 2.07 -1.90 14.53
CA SER A 35 1.69 -0.72 15.32
C SER A 35 0.19 -0.57 15.53
N GLY A 36 -0.64 -1.40 14.87
CA GLY A 36 -2.11 -1.32 14.95
C GLY A 36 -2.70 -0.15 14.15
N GLU A 37 -1.93 0.47 13.25
CA GLU A 37 -2.38 1.50 12.31
C GLU A 37 -3.25 0.89 11.22
N LEU A 38 -4.50 0.59 11.59
CA LEU A 38 -5.50 -0.05 10.76
C LEU A 38 -6.72 0.85 10.58
N GLU A 39 -7.22 0.98 9.36
CA GLU A 39 -8.51 1.58 9.05
C GLU A 39 -9.53 0.45 8.80
N ASP A 40 -10.56 0.35 9.63
CA ASP A 40 -11.56 -0.75 9.57
C ASP A 40 -10.93 -2.15 9.55
N GLY A 41 -9.81 -2.34 10.25
CA GLY A 41 -9.06 -3.60 10.28
C GLY A 41 -8.21 -3.86 9.02
N ILE A 42 -8.04 -2.86 8.15
CA ILE A 42 -7.26 -2.92 6.91
C ILE A 42 -6.06 -1.99 7.02
N VAL A 43 -4.88 -2.47 6.63
CA VAL A 43 -3.71 -1.59 6.48
C VAL A 43 -3.89 -0.78 5.20
N VAL A 44 -4.02 0.54 5.34
CA VAL A 44 -4.06 1.47 4.21
C VAL A 44 -2.64 2.00 3.97
N LEU A 45 -2.20 1.96 2.72
CA LEU A 45 -0.94 2.56 2.27
C LEU A 45 -1.23 3.56 1.16
N SER A 46 -0.46 4.65 1.13
CA SER A 46 -0.53 5.66 0.08
C SER A 46 0.63 5.48 -0.90
N MET A 47 0.30 5.46 -2.19
CA MET A 47 1.21 5.54 -3.31
C MET A 47 1.12 6.94 -3.93
N LEU A 48 2.16 7.35 -4.66
CA LEU A 48 2.06 8.49 -5.56
C LEU A 48 0.93 8.31 -6.58
#